data_AF-A0AAW2YAA2-F1
#
_entry.id   AF-A0AAW2YAA2-F1
#
_cell.length_a   1.000
_cell.length_b   1.000
_cell.length_c   1.000
_cell.angle_alpha   90.00
_cell.angle_beta   90.00
_cell.angle_gamma   90.00
#
_symmetry.space_group_name_H-M   'P 1'
#
loop_
_entity.id
_entity.type
_entity.pdbx_description
1 polymer ?
#
loop_
_entity_poly.entity_id
_entity_poly.type
_entity_poly.pdbx_seq_one_letter_code
_entity_poly.pdbx_strand_id
1 'polypeptide(L)'
;MEILDRDWMDMYVWTVNGSSLFRLHRDVEYWNILKTALSDFWWKHVQPAKEICNRSMITNPLVELSSLRPAPRHELHRCIVYESKLLVDNSKLLMRKIHGKLQN
;
A
#
# COMPACT_ATOMS: atom_id res chain seq x y z
N MET A 1 -3.17 8.91 -3.11
CA MET A 1 -4.46 9.63 -3.14
C MET A 1 -4.81 10.17 -1.77
N GLU A 2 -4.86 9.33 -0.74
CA GLU A 2 -5.14 9.76 0.65
C GLU A 2 -4.14 10.78 1.21
N ILE A 3 -2.82 10.52 1.10
CA ILE A 3 -1.78 11.41 1.67
C ILE A 3 -1.70 12.76 0.94
N LEU A 4 -1.90 12.75 -0.37
CA LEU A 4 -1.76 13.93 -1.23
C LEU A 4 -3.09 14.63 -1.49
N ASP A 5 -4.16 14.18 -0.83
CA ASP A 5 -5.55 14.60 -1.00
C ASP A 5 -5.95 14.79 -2.48
N ARG A 6 -5.87 13.69 -3.23
CA ARG A 6 -6.26 13.63 -4.65
C ARG A 6 -7.39 12.64 -4.86
N ASP A 7 -8.38 13.03 -5.64
CA ASP A 7 -9.54 12.20 -6.00
C ASP A 7 -9.23 11.13 -7.05
N TRP A 8 -8.13 11.30 -7.78
CA TRP A 8 -7.69 10.36 -8.80
C TRP A 8 -6.18 10.45 -9.01
N MET A 9 -5.65 9.45 -9.69
CA MET A 9 -4.28 9.47 -10.21
C MET A 9 -4.20 8.73 -11.54
N ASP A 10 -3.30 9.18 -12.41
CA ASP A 10 -2.95 8.45 -13.62
C ASP A 10 -1.73 7.55 -13.31
N MET A 11 -1.93 6.23 -13.42
CA MET A 11 -0.91 5.21 -13.23
C MET A 11 -0.35 4.79 -14.58
N TYR A 12 0.89 5.19 -14.85
CA TYR A 12 1.63 4.77 -16.03
C TYR A 12 2.40 3.49 -15.75
N VAL A 13 2.16 2.46 -16.54
CA VAL A 13 2.83 1.15 -16.47
C VAL A 13 3.60 0.95 -17.75
N TRP A 14 4.91 0.66 -17.64
CA TRP A 14 5.76 0.36 -18.79
C TRP A 14 6.42 -1.01 -18.64
N THR A 15 6.48 -1.74 -19.75
CA THR A 15 7.16 -3.02 -19.92
C THR A 15 7.93 -3.01 -21.24
N VAL A 16 8.80 -4.00 -21.44
CA VAL A 16 9.51 -4.18 -22.72
C VAL A 16 8.56 -4.36 -23.92
N ASN A 17 7.34 -4.86 -23.69
CA ASN A 17 6.35 -5.13 -24.75
C ASN A 17 5.43 -3.92 -25.04
N GLY A 18 5.50 -2.87 -24.22
CA GLY A 18 4.58 -1.75 -24.33
C GLY A 18 4.30 -1.04 -23.02
N SER A 19 3.44 -0.04 -23.09
CA SER A 19 2.98 0.72 -21.93
C SER A 19 1.48 0.91 -21.89
N SER A 20 0.95 1.28 -20.73
CA SER A 20 -0.46 1.56 -20.50
C SER A 20 -0.60 2.69 -19.49
N LEU A 21 -1.62 3.52 -19.69
CA LEU A 21 -1.98 4.59 -18.77
C LEU A 21 -3.38 4.30 -18.25
N PHE A 22 -3.50 4.12 -16.94
CA PHE A 22 -4.77 3.89 -16.26
C PHE A 22 -5.14 5.11 -15.43
N ARG A 23 -6.41 5.50 -15.42
CA ARG A 23 -6.96 6.43 -14.44
C ARG A 23 -7.61 5.65 -13.31
N LEU A 24 -7.07 5.84 -12.11
CA LEU A 24 -7.58 5.30 -10.87
C LEU A 24 -8.32 6.40 -10.12
N HIS A 25 -9.52 6.11 -9.64
CA HIS A 25 -10.26 6.99 -8.75
C HIS A 25 -10.05 6.58 -7.30
N ARG A 26 -10.16 7.54 -6.38
CA ARG A 26 -10.08 7.32 -4.95
C ARG A 26 -11.28 6.48 -4.52
N ASP A 27 -10.99 5.34 -3.92
CA ASP A 27 -11.99 4.46 -3.33
C ASP A 27 -11.89 4.55 -1.80
N VAL A 28 -12.89 5.18 -1.18
CA VAL A 28 -12.90 5.45 0.25
C VAL A 28 -12.95 4.16 1.07
N GLU A 29 -13.68 3.15 0.60
CA GLU A 29 -13.83 1.88 1.30
C GLU A 29 -12.51 1.09 1.31
N TYR A 30 -11.86 1.01 0.16
CA TYR A 30 -10.52 0.43 0.03
C TYR A 30 -9.50 1.16 0.93
N TRP A 31 -9.53 2.49 0.96
CA TRP A 31 -8.64 3.26 1.82
C TRP A 31 -8.92 3.03 3.31
N ASN A 32 -10.18 2.82 3.70
CA ASN A 32 -10.51 2.49 5.09
C ASN A 32 -9.94 1.13 5.50
N ILE A 33 -9.99 0.12 4.63
CA ILE A 33 -9.38 -1.21 4.89
C ILE A 33 -7.86 -1.07 5.07
N LEU A 34 -7.20 -0.31 4.18
CA LEU A 34 -5.77 -0.03 4.29
C LEU A 34 -5.41 0.72 5.57
N LYS A 35 -6.19 1.75 5.93
CA LYS A 35 -5.98 2.54 7.15
C LYS A 35 -6.07 1.67 8.40
N THR A 36 -7.01 0.73 8.47
CA THR A 36 -7.11 -0.20 9.60
C THR A 36 -5.83 -1.02 9.76
N ALA A 37 -5.34 -1.65 8.68
CA ALA A 37 -4.13 -2.46 8.74
C ALA A 37 -2.87 -1.65 9.08
N LEU A 38 -2.77 -0.42 8.56
CA LEU A 38 -1.66 0.49 8.86
C LEU A 38 -1.71 1.02 10.30
N SER A 39 -2.91 1.33 10.80
CA SER A 39 -3.15 1.75 12.18
C SER A 39 -2.75 0.65 13.15
N ASP A 40 -3.17 -0.59 12.89
CA ASP A 40 -2.79 -1.77 13.67
C ASP A 40 -1.28 -1.96 13.69
N PHE A 41 -0.64 -1.90 12.51
CA PHE A 41 0.81 -1.95 12.42
C PHE A 41 1.48 -0.88 13.28
N TRP A 42 1.01 0.36 13.19
CA TRP A 42 1.58 1.50 13.90
C TRP A 42 1.42 1.37 15.42
N TRP A 43 0.19 1.21 15.91
CA TRP A 43 -0.11 1.25 17.33
C TRP A 43 0.27 -0.03 18.08
N LYS A 44 0.24 -1.20 17.42
CA LYS A 44 0.60 -2.47 18.07
C LYS A 44 2.11 -2.74 18.05
N HIS A 45 2.84 -2.21 17.06
CA HIS A 45 4.25 -2.56 16.86
C HIS A 45 5.18 -1.34 16.92
N VAL A 46 4.96 -0.33 16.09
CA VAL A 46 5.93 0.77 15.90
C VAL A 46 5.97 1.71 17.10
N GLN A 47 4.81 2.22 17.52
CA GLN A 47 4.73 3.20 18.59
C GLN A 47 5.24 2.65 19.93
N PRO A 48 4.86 1.44 20.38
CA PRO A 48 5.41 0.86 21.61
C PRO A 48 6.92 0.63 21.53
N ALA A 49 7.43 0.17 20.37
CA ALA A 49 8.86 -0.06 20.19
C ALA A 49 9.65 1.25 20.31
N LYS A 50 9.15 2.32 19.68
CA LYS A 50 9.71 3.66 19.78
C LYS A 50 9.75 4.15 21.22
N GLU A 51 8.70 3.91 21.99
CA GLU A 51 8.64 4.31 23.41
C GLU A 51 9.69 3.59 24.26
N ILE A 52 9.91 2.29 24.03
CA ILE A 52 10.96 1.53 24.72
C ILE A 52 12.35 2.07 24.34
N CYS A 53 12.61 2.29 23.04
CA CYS A 53 13.87 2.85 22.56
C CYS A 53 14.18 4.22 23.17
N ASN A 54 13.16 5.04 23.43
CA ASN A 54 13.32 6.37 24.03
C ASN A 54 13.55 6.33 25.55
N ARG A 55 13.11 5.28 26.23
CA ARG A 55 13.19 5.16 27.71
C ARG A 55 14.38 4.34 28.17
N SER A 56 14.88 3.43 27.34
CA SER A 56 15.87 2.44 27.72
C SER A 56 17.02 2.39 26.72
N MET A 57 18.23 2.14 27.21
CA MET A 57 19.36 1.82 26.35
C MET A 57 19.20 0.39 25.84
N ILE A 58 18.87 0.25 24.55
CA ILE A 58 18.73 -1.04 23.88
C ILE A 58 20.10 -1.44 23.34
N THR A 59 20.55 -2.64 23.70
CA THR A 59 21.85 -3.18 23.26
C THR A 59 21.68 -4.22 22.16
N ASN A 60 20.58 -4.97 22.15
CA ASN A 60 20.22 -5.89 21.07
C ASN A 60 18.72 -5.80 20.75
N PRO A 61 18.33 -4.94 19.80
CA PRO A 61 16.93 -4.70 19.44
C PRO A 61 16.18 -5.96 18.99
N LEU A 62 16.87 -6.94 18.38
CA LEU A 62 16.22 -8.15 17.87
C LEU A 62 15.75 -9.08 18.98
N VAL A 63 16.38 -9.02 20.15
CA VAL A 63 16.00 -9.81 21.33
C VAL A 63 15.04 -8.99 22.19
N GLU A 64 15.42 -7.76 22.53
CA GLU A 64 14.71 -6.91 23.49
C GLU A 64 13.36 -6.41 22.96
N LEU A 65 13.18 -6.28 21.64
CA LEU A 65 11.92 -5.87 21.01
C LEU A 65 11.21 -7.00 20.27
N SER A 66 11.64 -8.25 20.47
CA SER A 66 11.12 -9.41 19.74
C SER A 66 9.60 -9.59 19.85
N SER A 67 9.01 -9.24 21.00
CA SER A 67 7.56 -9.30 21.26
C SER A 67 6.75 -8.29 20.43
N LEU A 68 7.37 -7.19 20.01
CA LEU A 68 6.76 -6.16 19.19
C LEU A 68 6.96 -6.41 17.69
N ARG A 69 7.65 -7.50 17.33
CA ARG A 69 7.89 -7.84 15.93
C ARG A 69 6.55 -8.15 15.24
N PRO A 70 6.21 -7.43 14.16
CA PRO A 70 5.01 -7.72 13.40
C PRO A 70 5.12 -9.07 12.67
N ALA A 71 3.99 -9.74 12.49
CA ALA A 71 3.91 -10.88 11.59
C ALA A 71 4.22 -10.45 10.14
N PRO A 72 4.74 -11.35 9.28
CA PRO A 72 5.04 -11.02 7.89
C PRO A 72 3.83 -10.56 7.07
N ARG A 73 2.60 -10.90 7.52
CA ARG A 73 1.35 -10.55 6.85
C ARG A 73 0.31 -10.14 7.89
N HIS A 74 -0.39 -9.05 7.62
CA HIS A 74 -1.55 -8.63 8.41
C HIS A 74 -2.72 -9.61 8.20
N GLU A 75 -3.63 -9.70 9.18
CA GLU A 75 -4.84 -10.52 9.07
C GLU A 75 -5.69 -10.13 7.84
N LEU A 76 -5.76 -8.83 7.54
CA LEU A 76 -6.48 -8.29 6.39
C LEU A 76 -5.74 -8.42 5.04
N HIS A 77 -4.52 -8.99 4.98
CA HIS A 77 -3.71 -8.95 3.75
C HIS A 77 -4.42 -9.55 2.52
N ARG A 78 -5.22 -10.62 2.71
CA ARG A 78 -5.96 -11.26 1.60
C ARG A 78 -7.07 -10.34 1.08
N CYS A 79 -7.79 -9.69 1.97
CA CYS A 79 -8.82 -8.72 1.63
C CYS A 79 -8.21 -7.53 0.91
N ILE A 80 -7.12 -6.93 1.45
CA ILE A 80 -6.43 -5.82 0.81
C ILE A 80 -6.00 -6.18 -0.62
N VAL A 81 -5.35 -7.34 -0.82
CA VAL A 81 -4.91 -7.78 -2.15
C VAL A 81 -6.09 -7.99 -3.11
N TYR A 82 -7.20 -8.53 -2.60
CA TYR A 82 -8.41 -8.70 -3.40
C TYR A 82 -9.01 -7.36 -3.82
N GLU A 83 -9.21 -6.44 -2.88
CA GLU A 83 -9.75 -5.10 -3.16
C GLU A 83 -8.81 -4.27 -4.06
N SER A 84 -7.49 -4.41 -3.91
CA SER A 84 -6.54 -3.78 -4.83
C SER A 84 -6.74 -4.22 -6.28
N LYS A 85 -7.08 -5.50 -6.52
CA LYS A 85 -7.35 -6.01 -7.86
C LYS A 85 -8.66 -5.45 -8.39
N LEU A 86 -9.71 -5.46 -7.58
CA LEU A 86 -11.00 -4.85 -7.95
C LEU A 86 -10.85 -3.37 -8.32
N LEU A 87 -10.05 -2.61 -7.57
CA LEU A 87 -9.77 -1.21 -7.88
C LEU A 87 -9.12 -1.03 -9.27
N VAL A 88 -8.19 -1.92 -9.62
CA VAL A 88 -7.53 -1.90 -10.93
C VAL A 88 -8.47 -2.37 -12.04
N ASP A 89 -9.28 -3.40 -11.80
CA ASP A 89 -10.25 -3.93 -12.76
C ASP A 89 -11.34 -2.89 -13.09
N ASN A 90 -11.70 -2.05 -12.11
CA ASN A 90 -12.63 -0.93 -12.26
C ASN A 90 -11.95 0.36 -12.77
N SER A 91 -10.64 0.33 -13.04
CA SER A 91 -9.91 1.51 -13.53
C SER A 91 -10.18 1.78 -15.01
N LYS A 92 -10.03 3.05 -15.42
CA LYS A 92 -10.21 3.43 -16.82
C LYS A 92 -8.88 3.36 -17.56
N LEU A 93 -8.75 2.47 -18.54
CA LEU A 93 -7.64 2.53 -19.50
C LEU A 93 -7.78 3.79 -20.37
N LEU A 94 -6.81 4.69 -20.31
CA LEU A 94 -6.78 5.92 -21.11
C LEU A 94 -6.00 5.76 -22.41
N MET A 95 -4.94 4.96 -22.37
CA MET A 95 -4.01 4.79 -23.48
C MET A 95 -3.26 3.47 -23.31
N ARG A 96 -2.95 2.81 -24.43
CA ARG A 96 -2.07 1.66 -24.48
C ARG A 96 -1.11 1.78 -25.66
N LYS A 97 0.18 1.54 -25.44
CA LYS A 97 1.17 1.45 -26.51
C LYS A 97 1.68 0.02 -26.61
N ILE A 98 1.60 -0.59 -27.78
CA ILE A 98 2.09 -1.95 -28.06
C ILE A 98 3.00 -1.89 -29.29
N HIS A 99 4.22 -2.40 -29.18
CA HIS A 99 5.21 -2.40 -30.28
C HIS A 99 5.36 -1.04 -30.99
N GLY A 100 5.41 0.05 -30.24
CA GLY A 100 5.55 1.39 -30.81
C GLY A 100 4.24 2.08 -31.23
N LYS A 101 3.13 1.35 -31.36
CA LYS A 101 1.84 1.89 -31.81
C LYS A 101 0.92 2.22 -30.64
N LEU A 102 0.36 3.42 -30.65
CA LEU A 102 -0.56 3.92 -29.65
C LEU A 102 -2.00 3.51 -30.00
N GLN A 103 -2.74 3.04 -29.00
CA GLN A 103 -4.13 2.60 -29.04
C GLN A 103 -4.85 3.34 -27.91
N ASN A 104 -5.99 3.96 -28.23
CA ASN A 104 -6.86 4.64 -27.26
C ASN A 104 -8.17 3.88 -27.13
#